data_AF-A0A0G1NC67-F1
#
_entry.id   AF-A0A0G1NC67-F1
#
_cell.length_a   1.000
_cell.length_b   1.000
_cell.length_c   1.000
_cell.angle_alpha   90.00
_cell.angle_beta   90.00
_cell.angle_gamma   90.00
#
_symmetry.space_group_name_H-M   'P 1'
#
loop_
_entity.id
_entity.type
_entity.pdbx_description
1 polymer ?
#
loop_
_entity_poly.entity_id
_entity_poly.type
_entity_poly.pdbx_seq_one_letter_code
_entity_poly.pdbx_strand_id
1 'polypeptide(L)'
;MPKTEQNFIEIDRERFELIDEIDNIPIVDSFVKKNKIGRGSGEARLYIGSQSTRDFDSFFNNFRDKGFFLKKDFEDYLNDAKFEYEQQEQKYQEDISASWQEYYLNLQNLPNRGLFTLESAVGDQDISRYYVRSYDDIFREYFRSIMLPVISYVSILKLKNANGLFLFLFRPSLSYSFNPYYHPAKERQVEKAIEQKRLPEREKEQLVKARIGQGAYRLKLLEESSECIITRVNDERILMASHIKPWSVSNDAEKIDHDNGLVLTPTYDKLFDQGFISFEDDGTIIISPYISPLNVKKMNLAQGRRYSIPPSNGRKSYLTYHREHIFKK
;
A
#
# COMPACT_ATOMS: atom_id res chain seq x y z
N MET A 1 -31.16 4.81 -7.18
CA MET A 1 -30.21 3.79 -7.66
C MET A 1 -29.88 2.87 -6.49
N PRO A 2 -29.74 1.55 -6.69
CA PRO A 2 -29.78 0.57 -5.60
C PRO A 2 -28.54 0.70 -4.70
N LYS A 3 -28.77 0.64 -3.37
CA LYS A 3 -27.77 0.82 -2.30
C LYS A 3 -26.86 -0.41 -2.07
N THR A 4 -26.77 -1.36 -3.01
CA THR A 4 -26.34 -2.74 -2.70
C THR A 4 -25.06 -3.23 -3.38
N GLU A 5 -24.34 -2.40 -4.14
CA GLU A 5 -23.11 -2.86 -4.83
C GLU A 5 -21.80 -2.65 -4.06
N GLN A 6 -21.77 -1.87 -2.98
CA GLN A 6 -20.51 -1.48 -2.30
C GLN A 6 -19.91 -2.51 -1.33
N ASN A 7 -20.57 -3.65 -1.08
CA ASN A 7 -20.11 -4.64 -0.10
C ASN A 7 -19.65 -5.96 -0.72
N PHE A 8 -19.33 -5.99 -2.02
CA PHE A 8 -18.90 -7.22 -2.68
C PHE A 8 -17.49 -7.13 -3.23
N ILE A 9 -16.75 -8.22 -3.08
CA ILE A 9 -15.41 -8.40 -3.64
C ILE A 9 -15.46 -9.60 -4.58
N GLU A 10 -14.89 -9.47 -5.78
CA GLU A 10 -14.75 -10.58 -6.72
C GLU A 10 -13.34 -11.16 -6.63
N ILE A 11 -13.23 -12.46 -6.38
CA ILE A 11 -11.96 -13.18 -6.26
C ILE A 11 -12.07 -14.47 -7.07
N ASP A 12 -11.20 -14.65 -8.06
CA ASP A 12 -11.21 -15.80 -8.99
C ASP A 12 -12.59 -16.06 -9.63
N ARG A 13 -13.32 -14.99 -10.02
CA ARG A 13 -14.69 -15.03 -10.58
C ARG A 13 -15.76 -15.53 -9.60
N GLU A 14 -15.42 -15.68 -8.32
CA GLU A 14 -16.38 -15.93 -7.24
C GLU A 14 -16.67 -14.60 -6.53
N ARG A 15 -17.97 -14.32 -6.32
CA ARG A 15 -18.42 -13.10 -5.64
C ARG A 15 -18.58 -13.37 -4.15
N PHE A 16 -17.94 -12.52 -3.34
CA PHE A 16 -17.98 -12.56 -1.90
C PHE A 16 -18.64 -11.30 -1.34
N GLU A 17 -19.50 -11.47 -0.35
CA GLU A 17 -19.97 -10.37 0.50
C GLU A 17 -18.91 -10.09 1.58
N LEU A 18 -18.48 -8.83 1.71
CA LEU A 18 -17.66 -8.36 2.81
C LEU A 18 -18.55 -8.16 4.04
N ILE A 19 -18.36 -9.02 5.04
CA ILE A 19 -19.15 -9.02 6.27
C ILE A 19 -18.53 -8.13 7.32
N ASP A 20 -17.20 -8.19 7.47
CA ASP A 20 -16.47 -7.51 8.52
C ASP A 20 -14.95 -7.47 8.21
N GLU A 21 -14.20 -6.59 8.87
CA GLU A 21 -12.74 -6.45 8.67
C GLU A 21 -11.98 -6.21 9.99
N ILE A 22 -10.75 -6.73 10.08
CA ILE A 22 -9.73 -6.31 11.05
C ILE A 22 -8.59 -5.70 10.25
N ASP A 23 -8.33 -4.41 10.42
CA ASP A 23 -7.29 -3.69 9.68
C ASP A 23 -6.06 -3.39 10.52
N ASN A 24 -4.96 -3.16 9.82
CA ASN A 24 -3.72 -2.61 10.36
C ASN A 24 -3.12 -3.45 11.51
N ILE A 25 -3.16 -4.77 11.38
CA ILE A 25 -2.51 -5.67 12.32
C ILE A 25 -0.99 -5.59 12.10
N PRO A 26 -0.21 -5.02 13.04
CA PRO A 26 1.22 -4.85 12.83
C PRO A 26 1.96 -6.18 12.93
N ILE A 27 2.89 -6.43 12.01
CA ILE A 27 3.82 -7.55 12.14
C ILE A 27 4.95 -7.16 13.08
N VAL A 28 4.99 -7.86 14.21
CA VAL A 28 6.04 -7.72 15.22
C VAL A 28 7.20 -8.66 14.94
N ASP A 29 8.39 -8.30 15.41
CA ASP A 29 9.61 -9.11 15.27
C ASP A 29 9.40 -10.54 15.79
N SER A 30 8.66 -10.71 16.90
CA SER A 30 8.36 -12.03 17.45
C SER A 30 7.54 -12.89 16.49
N PHE A 31 6.78 -12.37 15.54
CA PHE A 31 6.03 -13.22 14.60
C PHE A 31 6.93 -13.76 13.47
N VAL A 32 7.88 -12.93 13.01
CA VAL A 32 8.71 -13.19 11.83
C VAL A 32 9.68 -14.35 12.07
N LYS A 33 9.88 -15.16 11.03
CA LYS A 33 10.76 -16.34 11.07
C LYS A 33 12.18 -16.07 10.60
N LYS A 34 12.34 -15.31 9.50
CA LYS A 34 13.63 -15.13 8.81
C LYS A 34 14.17 -13.69 8.92
N ASN A 35 13.36 -12.69 8.56
CA ASN A 35 13.77 -11.28 8.52
C ASN A 35 13.79 -10.64 9.93
N LYS A 36 14.57 -11.24 10.83
CA LYS A 36 14.65 -10.87 12.25
C LYS A 36 15.46 -9.60 12.45
N ILE A 37 15.00 -8.76 13.37
CA ILE A 37 15.76 -7.66 13.98
C ILE A 37 16.22 -8.10 15.38
N GLY A 38 15.32 -8.72 16.15
CA GLY A 38 15.57 -9.25 17.49
C GLY A 38 16.05 -10.70 17.50
N ARG A 39 16.70 -11.15 18.59
CA ARG A 39 17.38 -12.47 18.69
C ARG A 39 16.43 -13.65 18.99
N GLY A 40 15.13 -13.40 19.13
CA GLY A 40 14.17 -14.46 19.43
C GLY A 40 13.87 -15.31 18.19
N SER A 41 13.68 -16.61 18.35
CA SER A 41 13.40 -17.56 17.25
C SER A 41 12.08 -17.31 16.52
N GLY A 42 11.24 -16.43 17.05
CA GLY A 42 9.92 -16.11 16.52
C GLY A 42 8.84 -17.05 17.04
N GLU A 43 7.81 -16.48 17.65
CA GLU A 43 6.55 -17.12 17.97
C GLU A 43 5.73 -17.36 16.68
N ALA A 44 5.25 -18.59 16.47
CA ALA A 44 4.39 -18.92 15.34
C ALA A 44 2.92 -18.52 15.57
N ARG A 45 2.69 -17.34 16.18
CA ARG A 45 1.36 -16.79 16.46
C ARG A 45 1.32 -15.30 16.13
N LEU A 46 0.31 -14.90 15.38
CA LEU A 46 0.06 -13.51 14.99
C LEU A 46 -0.85 -12.86 16.03
N TYR A 47 -0.40 -11.76 16.62
CA TYR A 47 -1.27 -10.90 17.44
C TYR A 47 -2.27 -10.20 16.52
N ILE A 48 -3.56 -10.19 16.86
CA ILE A 48 -4.60 -9.56 16.02
C ILE A 48 -5.40 -8.45 16.72
N GLY A 49 -5.23 -8.28 18.02
CA GLY A 49 -5.90 -7.22 18.78
C GLY A 49 -6.17 -7.59 20.23
N SER A 50 -6.85 -6.71 20.96
CA SER A 50 -7.17 -6.92 22.36
C SER A 50 -8.54 -7.57 22.54
N GLN A 51 -8.63 -8.59 23.40
CA GLN A 51 -9.88 -9.33 23.64
C GLN A 51 -11.02 -8.42 24.17
N SER A 52 -10.68 -7.32 24.84
CA SER A 52 -11.66 -6.36 25.35
C SER A 52 -12.32 -5.51 24.26
N THR A 53 -11.69 -5.41 23.08
CA THR A 53 -12.17 -4.54 22.01
C THR A 53 -13.09 -5.26 21.03
N ARG A 54 -13.02 -6.59 20.94
CA ARG A 54 -13.74 -7.38 19.95
C ARG A 54 -13.85 -8.84 20.36
N ASP A 55 -15.00 -9.44 20.08
CA ASP A 55 -15.17 -10.88 20.08
C ASP A 55 -14.56 -11.49 18.80
N PHE A 56 -13.32 -11.94 18.90
CA PHE A 56 -12.59 -12.54 17.78
C PHE A 56 -13.06 -13.97 17.48
N ASP A 57 -13.55 -14.71 18.45
CA ASP A 57 -14.07 -16.06 18.21
C ASP A 57 -15.28 -15.99 17.29
N SER A 58 -16.21 -15.06 17.56
CA SER A 58 -17.34 -14.77 16.67
C SER A 58 -16.88 -14.24 15.30
N PHE A 59 -15.87 -13.37 15.26
CA PHE A 59 -15.28 -12.92 14.00
C PHE A 59 -14.80 -14.12 13.16
N PHE A 60 -14.00 -15.02 13.73
CA PHE A 60 -13.48 -16.22 13.03
C PHE A 60 -14.47 -17.38 12.90
N ASN A 61 -15.75 -17.17 13.19
CA ASN A 61 -16.77 -18.22 13.22
C ASN A 61 -16.35 -19.45 14.04
N ASN A 62 -15.76 -19.20 15.22
CA ASN A 62 -15.17 -20.20 16.11
C ASN A 62 -14.14 -21.10 15.39
N PHE A 63 -13.38 -20.54 14.45
CA PHE A 63 -12.33 -21.22 13.69
C PHE A 63 -12.80 -22.45 12.90
N ARG A 64 -14.09 -22.47 12.52
CA ARG A 64 -14.67 -23.55 11.69
C ARG A 64 -14.34 -23.40 10.21
N ASP A 65 -14.03 -22.18 9.79
CA ASP A 65 -13.75 -21.85 8.39
C ASP A 65 -12.27 -21.55 8.14
N LYS A 66 -11.89 -21.50 6.87
CA LYS A 66 -10.50 -21.37 6.45
C LYS A 66 -10.08 -19.91 6.26
N GLY A 67 -8.82 -19.65 6.57
CA GLY A 67 -8.11 -18.49 6.06
C GLY A 67 -7.60 -18.75 4.65
N PHE A 68 -7.32 -17.69 3.90
CA PHE A 68 -6.57 -17.78 2.67
C PHE A 68 -5.75 -16.54 2.36
N PHE A 69 -4.69 -16.74 1.58
CA PHE A 69 -3.92 -15.68 0.94
C PHE A 69 -4.17 -15.70 -0.57
N LEU A 70 -4.07 -14.53 -1.18
CA LEU A 70 -3.95 -14.42 -2.64
C LEU A 70 -2.48 -14.34 -3.02
N LYS A 71 -2.06 -15.13 -4.01
CA LYS A 71 -0.71 -15.04 -4.60
C LYS A 71 -0.42 -13.62 -5.06
N LYS A 72 -1.43 -12.92 -5.59
CA LYS A 72 -1.32 -11.54 -6.04
C LYS A 72 -0.98 -10.57 -4.90
N ASP A 73 -1.62 -10.71 -3.74
CA ASP A 73 -1.32 -9.86 -2.57
C ASP A 73 0.12 -10.08 -2.07
N PHE A 74 0.64 -11.31 -2.12
CA PHE A 74 2.05 -11.58 -1.82
C PHE A 74 3.02 -11.01 -2.86
N GLU A 75 2.66 -11.08 -4.14
CA GLU A 75 3.45 -10.48 -5.22
C GLU A 75 3.56 -8.98 -5.04
N ASP A 76 2.45 -8.30 -4.80
CA ASP A 76 2.39 -6.86 -4.58
C ASP A 76 3.18 -6.46 -3.33
N TYR A 77 3.00 -7.21 -2.22
CA TYR A 77 3.80 -7.00 -1.01
C TYR A 77 5.31 -7.15 -1.25
N LEU A 78 5.75 -8.21 -1.93
CA LEU A 78 7.18 -8.43 -2.19
C LEU A 78 7.75 -7.35 -3.10
N ASN A 79 7.00 -6.93 -4.12
CA ASN A 79 7.42 -5.85 -5.01
C ASN A 79 7.57 -4.52 -4.25
N ASP A 80 6.61 -4.19 -3.38
CA ASP A 80 6.68 -3.02 -2.51
C ASP A 80 7.87 -3.13 -1.54
N ALA A 81 8.15 -4.33 -1.01
CA ALA A 81 9.19 -4.59 -0.01
C ALA A 81 10.61 -4.69 -0.59
N LYS A 82 10.75 -4.90 -1.91
CA LYS A 82 12.03 -5.20 -2.57
C LYS A 82 13.14 -4.24 -2.17
N PHE A 83 12.83 -2.96 -2.12
CA PHE A 83 13.81 -1.95 -1.81
C PHE A 83 14.33 -2.07 -0.38
N GLU A 84 13.46 -2.37 0.59
CA GLU A 84 13.89 -2.58 1.98
C GLU A 84 14.71 -3.86 2.11
N TYR A 85 14.41 -4.92 1.36
CA TYR A 85 15.30 -6.08 1.29
C TYR A 85 16.70 -5.68 0.81
N GLU A 86 16.80 -4.90 -0.26
CA GLU A 86 18.08 -4.48 -0.84
C GLU A 86 18.86 -3.51 0.05
N GLN A 87 18.19 -2.58 0.74
CA GLN A 87 18.86 -1.53 1.52
C GLN A 87 18.97 -1.81 3.02
N GLN A 88 18.07 -2.64 3.57
CA GLN A 88 18.08 -3.09 4.95
C GLN A 88 18.09 -1.95 5.98
N GLU A 89 17.21 -0.95 5.82
CA GLU A 89 17.21 0.24 6.70
C GLU A 89 16.93 -0.12 8.17
N GLN A 90 16.19 -1.21 8.41
CA GLN A 90 15.82 -1.67 9.74
C GLN A 90 16.91 -2.43 10.50
N LYS A 91 18.09 -2.63 9.90
CA LYS A 91 19.25 -3.32 10.50
C LYS A 91 18.89 -4.73 10.99
N TYR A 92 18.60 -5.61 10.04
CA TYR A 92 18.34 -7.03 10.28
C TYR A 92 19.55 -7.75 10.89
N GLN A 93 19.30 -8.91 11.50
CA GLN A 93 20.36 -9.74 12.09
C GLN A 93 21.25 -10.42 11.07
N GLU A 94 20.62 -10.85 9.98
CA GLU A 94 21.28 -11.49 8.84
C GLU A 94 21.07 -10.60 7.61
N ASP A 95 21.97 -10.73 6.64
CA ASP A 95 21.81 -10.06 5.35
C ASP A 95 20.65 -10.70 4.58
N ILE A 96 19.57 -9.95 4.43
CA ILE A 96 18.37 -10.41 3.71
C ILE A 96 18.32 -9.96 2.26
N SER A 97 19.33 -9.25 1.75
CA SER A 97 19.28 -8.62 0.42
C SER A 97 19.03 -9.60 -0.73
N ALA A 98 19.58 -10.81 -0.64
CA ALA A 98 19.36 -11.86 -1.62
C ALA A 98 18.03 -12.63 -1.41
N SER A 99 17.43 -12.54 -0.22
CA SER A 99 16.24 -13.33 0.13
C SER A 99 15.00 -12.94 -0.68
N TRP A 100 14.91 -11.69 -1.14
CA TRP A 100 13.80 -11.24 -1.98
C TRP A 100 13.62 -12.13 -3.22
N GLN A 101 14.72 -12.41 -3.93
CA GLN A 101 14.68 -13.20 -5.16
C GLN A 101 14.25 -14.65 -4.88
N GLU A 102 14.75 -15.24 -3.80
CA GLU A 102 14.34 -16.57 -3.35
C GLU A 102 12.83 -16.62 -3.04
N TYR A 103 12.33 -15.65 -2.27
CA TYR A 103 10.91 -15.59 -1.91
C TYR A 103 9.99 -15.34 -3.11
N TYR A 104 10.44 -14.52 -4.07
CA TYR A 104 9.70 -14.26 -5.31
C TYR A 104 9.65 -15.49 -6.23
N LEU A 105 10.73 -16.27 -6.31
CA LEU A 105 10.74 -17.53 -7.03
C LEU A 105 9.84 -18.57 -6.35
N ASN A 106 9.92 -18.68 -5.02
CA ASN A 106 9.08 -19.58 -4.24
C ASN A 106 7.58 -19.22 -4.35
N LEU A 107 7.25 -17.93 -4.45
CA LEU A 107 5.88 -17.46 -4.71
C LEU A 107 5.28 -18.10 -5.95
N GLN A 108 6.10 -18.36 -6.98
CA GLN A 108 5.60 -18.88 -8.25
C GLN A 108 4.97 -20.27 -8.12
N ASN A 109 5.42 -21.05 -7.14
CA ASN A 109 4.93 -22.39 -6.83
C ASN A 109 3.70 -22.38 -5.92
N LEU A 110 3.29 -21.23 -5.37
CA LEU A 110 2.08 -21.14 -4.56
C LEU A 110 0.82 -21.12 -5.42
N PRO A 111 -0.30 -21.67 -4.92
CA PRO A 111 -1.59 -21.55 -5.60
C PRO A 111 -2.06 -20.09 -5.62
N ASN A 112 -2.86 -19.73 -6.62
CA ASN A 112 -3.47 -18.39 -6.70
C ASN A 112 -4.26 -18.04 -5.42
N ARG A 113 -4.96 -19.03 -4.86
CA ARG A 113 -5.65 -18.98 -3.58
C ARG A 113 -5.08 -20.04 -2.66
N GLY A 114 -4.26 -19.63 -1.70
CA GLY A 114 -3.64 -20.52 -0.73
C GLY A 114 -4.45 -20.61 0.56
N LEU A 115 -5.21 -21.69 0.70
CA LEU A 115 -6.04 -21.96 1.87
C LEU A 115 -5.20 -22.48 3.04
N PHE A 116 -5.59 -22.12 4.26
CA PHE A 116 -5.00 -22.62 5.51
C PHE A 116 -6.03 -22.70 6.64
N THR A 117 -5.77 -23.56 7.62
CA THR A 117 -6.57 -23.68 8.84
C THR A 117 -6.16 -22.59 9.82
N LEU A 118 -7.12 -22.01 10.52
CA LEU A 118 -6.86 -21.04 11.58
C LEU A 118 -7.16 -21.67 12.93
N GLU A 119 -6.33 -21.34 13.91
CA GLU A 119 -6.56 -21.73 15.29
C GLU A 119 -6.33 -20.55 16.22
N SER A 120 -7.10 -20.51 17.31
CA SER A 120 -6.81 -19.60 18.41
C SER A 120 -5.45 -19.93 19.03
N ALA A 121 -4.67 -18.90 19.32
CA ALA A 121 -3.38 -19.00 19.97
C ALA A 121 -3.31 -18.20 21.27
N VAL A 122 -4.47 -17.93 21.88
CA VAL A 122 -4.58 -17.32 23.19
C VAL A 122 -4.02 -18.30 24.23
N GLY A 123 -3.04 -17.85 25.00
CA GLY A 123 -2.51 -18.65 26.11
C GLY A 123 -3.33 -18.45 27.37
N ASP A 124 -3.34 -19.44 28.26
CA ASP A 124 -4.14 -19.45 29.50
C ASP A 124 -3.89 -18.25 30.44
N GLN A 125 -2.78 -17.53 30.26
CA GLN A 125 -2.37 -16.38 31.08
C GLN A 125 -2.50 -15.01 30.38
N ASP A 126 -2.72 -14.97 29.06
CA ASP A 126 -2.81 -13.69 28.32
C ASP A 126 -4.28 -13.34 28.05
N ILE A 127 -4.93 -12.82 29.08
CA ILE A 127 -6.34 -12.44 29.06
C ILE A 127 -6.62 -11.17 28.24
N SER A 128 -5.58 -10.44 27.83
CA SER A 128 -5.74 -9.11 27.22
C SER A 128 -5.57 -9.13 25.71
N ARG A 129 -4.77 -10.07 25.18
CA ARG A 129 -4.38 -10.13 23.77
C ARG A 129 -4.98 -11.34 23.10
N TYR A 130 -5.36 -11.16 21.84
CA TYR A 130 -5.85 -12.23 21.00
C TYR A 130 -4.79 -12.57 19.95
N TYR A 131 -4.52 -13.86 19.81
CA TYR A 131 -3.56 -14.37 18.84
C TYR A 131 -4.20 -15.46 17.98
N VAL A 132 -3.77 -15.55 16.72
CA VAL A 132 -4.11 -16.65 15.82
C VAL A 132 -2.85 -17.34 15.35
N ARG A 133 -2.97 -18.61 14.98
CA ARG A 133 -1.90 -19.39 14.35
C ARG A 133 -2.45 -20.26 13.23
N SER A 134 -1.54 -20.81 12.45
CA SER A 134 -1.80 -21.92 11.56
C SER A 134 -0.56 -22.81 11.49
N TYR A 135 -0.77 -24.10 11.30
CA TYR A 135 0.29 -25.08 11.09
C TYR A 135 0.58 -25.32 9.61
N ASP A 136 -0.27 -24.84 8.69
CA ASP A 136 -0.04 -24.97 7.25
C ASP A 136 1.16 -24.14 6.81
N ASP A 137 1.99 -24.69 5.92
CA ASP A 137 3.27 -24.09 5.51
C ASP A 137 3.11 -22.71 4.87
N ILE A 138 2.01 -22.44 4.15
CA ILE A 138 1.80 -21.11 3.57
C ILE A 138 1.76 -20.00 4.65
N PHE A 139 1.20 -20.31 5.82
CA PHE A 139 1.16 -19.38 6.95
C PHE A 139 2.42 -19.51 7.82
N ARG A 140 2.77 -20.73 8.21
CA ARG A 140 3.83 -21.03 9.18
C ARG A 140 5.23 -20.77 8.65
N GLU A 141 5.44 -21.05 7.37
CA GLU A 141 6.73 -21.01 6.69
C GLU A 141 6.82 -19.80 5.77
N TYR A 142 5.98 -19.72 4.73
CA TYR A 142 6.11 -18.72 3.69
C TYR A 142 5.79 -17.31 4.20
N PHE A 143 4.54 -17.08 4.63
CA PHE A 143 4.06 -15.79 5.12
C PHE A 143 4.98 -15.22 6.21
N ARG A 144 5.32 -16.02 7.22
CA ARG A 144 6.23 -15.60 8.31
C ARG A 144 7.67 -15.31 7.87
N SER A 145 8.13 -15.87 6.75
CA SER A 145 9.49 -15.65 6.26
C SER A 145 9.59 -14.41 5.37
N ILE A 146 8.51 -14.03 4.69
CA ILE A 146 8.51 -12.85 3.82
C ILE A 146 8.18 -11.55 4.56
N MET A 147 7.50 -11.62 5.71
CA MET A 147 7.13 -10.40 6.41
C MET A 147 8.36 -9.68 7.02
N LEU A 148 8.34 -8.35 6.94
CA LEU A 148 9.32 -7.46 7.54
C LEU A 148 8.73 -6.85 8.82
N PRO A 149 9.34 -7.04 10.01
CA PRO A 149 8.87 -6.42 11.25
C PRO A 149 8.72 -4.91 11.11
N VAL A 150 7.96 -4.25 11.99
CA VAL A 150 7.79 -2.76 12.09
C VAL A 150 7.07 -2.10 10.90
N ILE A 151 7.39 -2.52 9.68
CA ILE A 151 6.85 -1.94 8.46
C ILE A 151 5.82 -2.83 7.79
N SER A 152 5.58 -4.07 8.21
CA SER A 152 4.52 -4.90 7.61
C SER A 152 3.26 -4.88 8.45
N TYR A 153 2.12 -4.90 7.77
CA TYR A 153 0.80 -4.94 8.35
C TYR A 153 -0.03 -6.01 7.64
N VAL A 154 -1.08 -6.46 8.29
CA VAL A 154 -2.04 -7.41 7.73
C VAL A 154 -3.44 -6.89 7.98
N SER A 155 -4.28 -6.95 6.95
CA SER A 155 -5.73 -6.85 7.10
C SER A 155 -6.35 -8.23 6.96
N ILE A 156 -7.40 -8.51 7.74
CA ILE A 156 -8.17 -9.74 7.66
C ILE A 156 -9.61 -9.38 7.32
N LEU A 157 -10.06 -9.79 6.14
CA LEU A 157 -11.43 -9.57 5.67
C LEU A 157 -12.25 -10.83 5.92
N LYS A 158 -13.38 -10.70 6.62
CA LYS A 158 -14.39 -11.75 6.77
C LYS A 158 -15.32 -11.71 5.58
N LEU A 159 -15.22 -12.71 4.73
CA LEU A 159 -15.96 -12.83 3.48
C LEU A 159 -17.01 -13.93 3.60
N LYS A 160 -18.13 -13.77 2.93
CA LYS A 160 -19.17 -14.79 2.80
C LYS A 160 -19.45 -15.05 1.32
N ASN A 161 -19.38 -16.31 0.90
CA ASN A 161 -19.71 -16.64 -0.49
C ASN A 161 -21.21 -16.88 -0.70
N ALA A 162 -21.61 -17.09 -1.95
CA ALA A 162 -23.00 -17.33 -2.33
C ALA A 162 -23.63 -18.55 -1.63
N ASN A 163 -22.83 -19.54 -1.21
CA ASN A 163 -23.29 -20.72 -0.48
C ASN A 163 -23.42 -20.49 1.03
N GLY A 164 -23.08 -19.29 1.52
CA GLY A 164 -23.12 -18.92 2.92
C GLY A 164 -21.92 -19.37 3.75
N LEU A 165 -20.88 -19.92 3.11
CA LEU A 165 -19.61 -20.26 3.77
C LEU A 165 -18.81 -18.98 4.05
N PHE A 166 -18.22 -18.89 5.24
CA PHE A 166 -17.28 -17.82 5.53
C PHE A 166 -15.86 -18.19 5.11
N LEU A 167 -15.07 -17.19 4.70
CA LEU A 167 -13.63 -17.32 4.48
C LEU A 167 -12.93 -16.05 4.98
N PHE A 168 -11.68 -16.20 5.41
CA PHE A 168 -10.90 -15.08 5.94
C PHE A 168 -9.72 -14.75 5.01
N LEU A 169 -9.82 -13.66 4.26
CA LEU A 169 -8.73 -13.21 3.39
C LEU A 169 -7.71 -12.42 4.22
N PHE A 170 -6.48 -12.91 4.27
CA PHE A 170 -5.35 -12.20 4.88
C PHE A 170 -4.60 -11.43 3.80
N ARG A 171 -4.56 -10.11 3.92
CA ARG A 171 -3.89 -9.20 2.97
C ARG A 171 -2.68 -8.57 3.64
N PRO A 172 -1.45 -9.07 3.38
CA PRO A 172 -0.26 -8.38 3.81
C PRO A 172 -0.11 -7.07 3.05
N SER A 173 0.43 -6.07 3.73
CA SER A 173 0.75 -4.77 3.17
C SER A 173 1.98 -4.22 3.90
N LEU A 174 2.67 -3.26 3.28
CA LEU A 174 3.62 -2.45 4.01
C LEU A 174 2.92 -1.22 4.58
N SER A 175 3.50 -0.69 5.66
CA SER A 175 3.19 0.61 6.23
C SER A 175 3.01 1.55 5.07
N TYR A 176 1.88 2.26 5.07
CA TYR A 176 1.47 3.20 4.05
C TYR A 176 2.61 4.13 3.58
N SER A 177 3.65 4.31 4.38
CA SER A 177 4.89 5.01 4.07
C SER A 177 5.78 4.46 2.94
N PHE A 178 5.52 3.30 2.34
CA PHE A 178 6.38 2.78 1.26
C PHE A 178 5.58 2.36 0.03
N ASN A 179 5.08 3.35 -0.71
CA ASN A 179 5.06 3.18 -2.15
C ASN A 179 6.53 2.96 -2.57
N PRO A 180 6.91 1.87 -3.26
CA PRO A 180 8.30 1.62 -3.65
C PRO A 180 8.89 2.78 -4.46
N TYR A 181 8.06 3.62 -5.07
CA TYR A 181 8.47 4.84 -5.76
C TYR A 181 8.75 6.03 -4.83
N TYR A 182 8.15 6.09 -3.63
CA TYR A 182 8.35 7.14 -2.60
C TYR A 182 9.15 6.64 -1.40
N HIS A 183 10.20 5.84 -1.65
CA HIS A 183 11.09 5.40 -0.59
C HIS A 183 12.17 6.48 -0.31
N PRO A 184 12.34 6.99 0.93
CA PRO A 184 13.30 8.05 1.23
C PRO A 184 14.73 7.75 0.77
N ALA A 185 15.19 6.51 0.88
CA ALA A 185 16.49 6.12 0.35
C ALA A 185 16.59 6.14 -1.19
N LYS A 186 15.53 5.81 -1.96
CA LYS A 186 15.55 6.02 -3.42
C LYS A 186 15.70 7.50 -3.74
N GLU A 187 14.96 8.35 -3.05
CA GLU A 187 15.07 9.80 -3.23
C GLU A 187 16.48 10.30 -2.93
N ARG A 188 17.08 9.87 -1.81
CA ARG A 188 18.47 10.19 -1.47
C ARG A 188 19.47 9.71 -2.53
N GLN A 189 19.27 8.54 -3.12
CA GLN A 189 20.13 8.03 -4.20
C GLN A 189 20.04 8.93 -5.44
N VAL A 190 18.83 9.34 -5.83
CA VAL A 190 18.63 10.20 -6.98
C VAL A 190 19.16 11.61 -6.74
N GLU A 191 19.03 12.16 -5.53
CA GLU A 191 19.66 13.42 -5.15
C GLU A 191 21.18 13.36 -5.26
N LYS A 192 21.81 12.34 -4.67
CA LYS A 192 23.27 12.12 -4.81
C LYS A 192 23.68 11.97 -6.27
N ALA A 193 22.87 11.28 -7.08
CA ALA A 193 23.12 11.16 -8.51
C ALA A 193 23.06 12.52 -9.22
N ILE A 194 22.09 13.38 -8.89
CA ILE A 194 21.97 14.74 -9.42
C ILE A 194 23.17 15.61 -9.03
N GLU A 195 23.62 15.53 -7.77
CA GLU A 195 24.82 16.24 -7.29
C GLU A 195 26.06 15.88 -8.11
N GLN A 196 26.20 14.62 -8.50
CA GLN A 196 27.31 14.10 -9.30
C GLN A 196 27.21 14.42 -10.79
N LYS A 197 26.05 14.87 -11.30
CA LYS A 197 25.89 15.24 -12.72
C LYS A 197 26.72 16.48 -13.06
N ARG A 198 27.21 16.53 -14.30
CA ARG A 198 27.87 17.71 -14.89
C ARG A 198 26.81 18.69 -15.43
N LEU A 199 26.01 19.24 -14.54
CA LEU A 199 25.00 20.27 -14.82
C LEU A 199 25.35 21.57 -14.09
N PRO A 200 24.90 22.74 -14.59
CA PRO A 200 24.98 23.99 -13.83
C PRO A 200 24.28 23.88 -12.47
N GLU A 201 24.82 24.55 -11.45
CA GLU A 201 24.27 24.45 -10.08
C GLU A 201 22.79 24.85 -10.02
N ARG A 202 22.40 25.88 -10.79
CA ARG A 202 21.01 26.31 -10.91
C ARG A 202 20.06 25.24 -11.47
N GLU A 203 20.55 24.35 -12.33
CA GLU A 203 19.74 23.24 -12.86
C GLU A 203 19.62 22.12 -11.81
N LYS A 204 20.71 21.82 -11.09
CA LYS A 204 20.67 20.88 -9.96
C LYS A 204 19.68 21.34 -8.88
N GLU A 205 19.75 22.62 -8.50
CA GLU A 205 18.81 23.21 -7.55
C GLU A 205 17.36 23.11 -8.00
N GLN A 206 17.08 23.29 -9.30
CA GLN A 206 15.73 23.14 -9.84
C GLN A 206 15.25 21.69 -9.72
N LEU A 207 16.09 20.71 -10.05
CA LEU A 207 15.75 19.30 -9.93
C LEU A 207 15.48 18.89 -8.47
N VAL A 208 16.28 19.38 -7.52
CA VAL A 208 16.11 19.11 -6.08
C VAL A 208 14.89 19.83 -5.51
N LYS A 209 14.66 21.12 -5.84
CA LYS A 209 13.47 21.86 -5.38
C LYS A 209 12.17 21.26 -5.91
N ALA A 210 12.18 20.73 -7.14
CA ALA A 210 11.02 20.06 -7.69
C ALA A 210 10.59 18.86 -6.83
N ARG A 211 11.53 18.09 -6.24
CA ARG A 211 11.23 16.95 -5.35
C ARG A 211 10.21 17.27 -4.27
N ILE A 212 10.37 18.43 -3.63
CA ILE A 212 9.51 18.87 -2.52
C ILE A 212 8.36 19.77 -3.00
N GLY A 213 8.06 19.75 -4.30
CA GLY A 213 6.99 20.54 -4.89
C GLY A 213 7.23 22.04 -4.78
N GLN A 214 8.48 22.50 -4.94
CA GLN A 214 8.89 23.90 -4.81
C GLN A 214 9.58 24.46 -6.07
N GLY A 215 9.87 25.76 -6.06
CA GLY A 215 10.60 26.44 -7.12
C GLY A 215 9.76 26.63 -8.38
N ALA A 216 10.44 26.66 -9.54
CA ALA A 216 9.80 26.94 -10.83
C ALA A 216 8.73 25.90 -11.22
N TYR A 217 8.91 24.63 -10.83
CA TYR A 217 7.93 23.56 -11.03
C TYR A 217 6.59 23.90 -10.37
N ARG A 218 6.63 24.27 -9.07
CA ARG A 218 5.43 24.65 -8.31
C ARG A 218 4.72 25.85 -8.92
N LEU A 219 5.49 26.90 -9.27
CA LEU A 219 4.92 28.14 -9.79
C LEU A 219 4.15 27.90 -11.08
N LYS A 220 4.74 27.18 -12.05
CA LYS A 220 4.08 26.83 -13.31
C LYS A 220 2.80 26.02 -13.10
N LEU A 221 2.82 25.09 -12.14
CA LEU A 221 1.66 24.26 -11.84
C LEU A 221 0.52 25.08 -11.22
N LEU A 222 0.83 26.03 -10.34
CA LEU A 222 -0.15 26.94 -9.73
C LEU A 222 -0.70 27.98 -10.73
N GLU A 223 0.09 28.39 -11.73
CA GLU A 223 -0.38 29.23 -12.84
C GLU A 223 -1.46 28.52 -13.67
N GLU A 224 -1.36 27.20 -13.83
CA GLU A 224 -2.34 26.38 -14.55
C GLU A 224 -3.53 25.96 -13.68
N SER A 225 -3.30 25.68 -12.40
CA SER A 225 -4.33 25.26 -11.44
C SER A 225 -4.10 25.89 -10.06
N SER A 226 -4.80 26.99 -9.76
CA SER A 226 -4.64 27.73 -8.50
C SER A 226 -5.38 27.09 -7.29
N GLU A 227 -6.02 25.94 -7.47
CA GLU A 227 -6.78 25.25 -6.43
C GLU A 227 -6.59 23.73 -6.48
N CYS A 228 -6.88 23.09 -5.36
CA CYS A 228 -6.91 21.64 -5.27
C CYS A 228 -8.01 21.05 -6.17
N ILE A 229 -7.65 20.07 -6.98
CA ILE A 229 -8.55 19.38 -7.93
C ILE A 229 -9.78 18.79 -7.21
N ILE A 230 -9.58 18.24 -6.01
CA ILE A 230 -10.62 17.53 -5.27
C ILE A 230 -11.38 18.46 -4.32
N THR A 231 -10.67 19.20 -3.47
CA THR A 231 -11.29 19.99 -2.39
C THR A 231 -11.65 21.42 -2.80
N ARG A 232 -11.14 21.92 -3.93
CA ARG A 232 -11.28 23.32 -4.38
C ARG A 232 -10.68 24.35 -3.42
N VAL A 233 -9.85 23.90 -2.49
CA VAL A 233 -9.09 24.81 -1.64
C VAL A 233 -8.08 25.56 -2.50
N ASN A 234 -8.01 26.88 -2.36
CA ASN A 234 -7.12 27.77 -3.09
C ASN A 234 -6.10 28.50 -2.19
N ASP A 235 -5.96 28.08 -0.93
CA ASP A 235 -4.94 28.59 -0.03
C ASP A 235 -3.59 27.93 -0.36
N GLU A 236 -2.75 28.63 -1.12
CA GLU A 236 -1.45 28.14 -1.58
C GLU A 236 -0.55 27.62 -0.47
N ARG A 237 -0.73 28.05 0.79
CA ARG A 237 0.10 27.61 1.93
C ARG A 237 -0.11 26.14 2.27
N ILE A 238 -1.24 25.56 1.86
CA ILE A 238 -1.58 24.16 2.12
C ILE A 238 -1.65 23.31 0.85
N LEU A 239 -1.44 23.91 -0.32
CA LEU A 239 -1.43 23.18 -1.59
C LEU A 239 -0.10 22.49 -1.82
N MET A 240 -0.17 21.22 -2.24
CA MET A 240 0.95 20.42 -2.68
C MET A 240 1.02 20.41 -4.21
N ALA A 241 2.22 20.58 -4.75
CA ALA A 241 2.51 20.32 -6.16
C ALA A 241 2.98 18.86 -6.26
N SER A 242 2.01 17.97 -6.46
CA SER A 242 2.17 16.53 -6.42
C SER A 242 2.61 16.00 -7.79
N HIS A 243 3.69 15.24 -7.86
CA HIS A 243 4.12 14.60 -9.11
C HIS A 243 3.18 13.46 -9.51
N ILE A 244 2.85 13.35 -10.79
CA ILE A 244 2.02 12.24 -11.28
C ILE A 244 2.85 10.97 -11.46
N LYS A 245 3.92 11.06 -12.25
CA LYS A 245 5.00 10.08 -12.28
C LYS A 245 5.99 10.47 -11.19
N PRO A 246 6.24 9.60 -10.18
CA PRO A 246 7.03 9.98 -9.02
C PRO A 246 8.41 10.54 -9.38
N TRP A 247 8.86 11.53 -8.63
CA TRP A 247 10.11 12.24 -8.89
C TRP A 247 11.31 11.29 -8.98
N SER A 248 11.37 10.28 -8.12
CA SER A 248 12.49 9.31 -8.04
C SER A 248 12.70 8.48 -9.31
N VAL A 249 11.65 8.24 -10.09
CA VAL A 249 11.70 7.45 -11.34
C VAL A 249 11.51 8.28 -12.61
N SER A 250 11.37 9.60 -12.44
CA SER A 250 11.33 10.57 -13.52
C SER A 250 12.73 10.91 -14.02
N ASN A 251 12.89 11.10 -15.32
CA ASN A 251 14.09 11.70 -15.90
C ASN A 251 14.16 13.21 -15.60
N ASP A 252 15.29 13.86 -15.93
CA ASP A 252 15.51 15.26 -15.55
C ASP A 252 14.47 16.23 -16.13
N ALA A 253 13.99 15.98 -17.36
CA ALA A 253 12.94 16.79 -17.97
C ALA A 253 11.58 16.56 -17.28
N GLU A 254 11.23 15.30 -17.02
CA GLU A 254 9.98 14.92 -16.35
C GLU A 254 9.91 15.43 -14.90
N LYS A 255 11.05 15.57 -14.21
CA LYS A 255 11.11 16.07 -12.82
C LYS A 255 10.64 17.53 -12.69
N ILE A 256 10.85 18.34 -13.72
CA ILE A 256 10.52 19.78 -13.71
C ILE A 256 9.35 20.14 -14.64
N ASP A 257 8.76 19.15 -15.30
CA ASP A 257 7.63 19.35 -16.18
C ASP A 257 6.33 19.52 -15.39
N HIS A 258 5.68 20.67 -15.50
CA HIS A 258 4.37 20.95 -14.91
C HIS A 258 3.24 20.02 -15.39
N ASP A 259 3.36 19.41 -16.57
CA ASP A 259 2.42 18.38 -17.02
C ASP A 259 2.50 17.12 -16.16
N ASN A 260 3.66 16.88 -15.53
CA ASN A 260 3.87 15.84 -14.54
C ASN A 260 3.45 16.30 -13.12
N GLY A 261 2.34 17.03 -13.01
CA GLY A 261 1.92 17.62 -11.75
C GLY A 261 0.41 17.75 -11.60
N LEU A 262 -0.04 17.63 -10.34
CA LEU A 262 -1.40 17.95 -9.88
C LEU A 262 -1.34 18.81 -8.63
N VAL A 263 -2.32 19.69 -8.47
CA VAL A 263 -2.47 20.51 -7.26
C VAL A 263 -3.46 19.83 -6.33
N LEU A 264 -2.99 19.43 -5.16
CA LEU A 264 -3.75 18.65 -4.18
C LEU A 264 -3.58 19.22 -2.77
N THR A 265 -4.58 19.04 -1.91
CA THR A 265 -4.40 19.24 -0.45
C THR A 265 -3.71 18.02 0.18
N PRO A 266 -3.04 18.15 1.34
CA PRO A 266 -2.09 17.15 1.83
C PRO A 266 -2.67 15.75 2.01
N THR A 267 -3.94 15.65 2.42
CA THR A 267 -4.62 14.35 2.55
C THR A 267 -4.73 13.63 1.20
N TYR A 268 -5.13 14.34 0.15
CA TYR A 268 -5.34 13.72 -1.17
C TYR A 268 -4.05 13.55 -1.96
N ASP A 269 -3.08 14.44 -1.76
CA ASP A 269 -1.69 14.24 -2.19
C ASP A 269 -1.17 12.90 -1.66
N LYS A 270 -1.33 12.66 -0.36
CA LYS A 270 -0.90 11.40 0.27
C LYS A 270 -1.62 10.17 -0.30
N LEU A 271 -2.92 10.26 -0.54
CA LEU A 271 -3.70 9.16 -1.15
C LEU A 271 -3.25 8.89 -2.59
N PHE A 272 -2.98 9.93 -3.36
CA PHE A 272 -2.56 9.84 -4.75
C PHE A 272 -1.14 9.26 -4.83
N ASP A 273 -0.19 9.83 -4.11
CA ASP A 273 1.20 9.35 -4.02
C ASP A 273 1.29 7.89 -3.57
N GLN A 274 0.38 7.43 -2.70
CA GLN A 274 0.36 6.04 -2.23
C GLN A 274 -0.37 5.08 -3.17
N GLY A 275 -0.93 5.58 -4.28
CA GLY A 275 -1.67 4.78 -5.25
C GLY A 275 -3.08 4.39 -4.80
N PHE A 276 -3.62 5.03 -3.76
CA PHE A 276 -4.98 4.75 -3.29
C PHE A 276 -6.06 5.46 -4.10
N ILE A 277 -5.71 6.56 -4.75
CA ILE A 277 -6.54 7.21 -5.75
C ILE A 277 -5.73 7.45 -7.01
N SER A 278 -6.39 7.46 -8.15
CA SER A 278 -5.84 7.91 -9.43
C SER A 278 -6.94 8.60 -10.24
N PHE A 279 -6.64 9.06 -11.44
CA PHE A 279 -7.61 9.67 -12.34
C PHE A 279 -7.52 9.04 -13.72
N GLU A 280 -8.68 8.85 -14.34
CA GLU A 280 -8.81 8.62 -15.78
C GLU A 280 -8.47 9.88 -16.57
N ASP A 281 -8.23 9.73 -17.87
CA ASP A 281 -7.83 10.83 -18.77
C ASP A 281 -8.88 11.94 -18.89
N ASP A 282 -10.14 11.64 -18.52
CA ASP A 282 -11.24 12.59 -18.52
C ASP A 282 -11.45 13.30 -17.16
N GLY A 283 -10.62 12.97 -16.15
CA GLY A 283 -10.70 13.48 -14.78
C GLY A 283 -11.58 12.67 -13.85
N THR A 284 -12.09 11.51 -14.28
CA THR A 284 -12.84 10.59 -13.41
C THR A 284 -11.92 9.96 -12.37
N ILE A 285 -12.27 10.03 -11.09
CA ILE A 285 -11.48 9.44 -10.02
C ILE A 285 -11.64 7.91 -9.97
N ILE A 286 -10.52 7.23 -9.76
CA ILE A 286 -10.42 5.80 -9.53
C ILE A 286 -9.95 5.61 -8.10
N ILE A 287 -10.67 4.82 -7.30
CA ILE A 287 -10.35 4.56 -5.91
C ILE A 287 -9.94 3.09 -5.76
N SER A 288 -8.81 2.88 -5.11
CA SER A 288 -8.24 1.56 -4.85
C SER A 288 -9.14 0.75 -3.91
N PRO A 289 -9.30 -0.58 -4.12
CA PRO A 289 -10.00 -1.46 -3.18
C PRO A 289 -9.26 -1.64 -1.85
N TYR A 290 -8.03 -1.10 -1.71
CA TYR A 290 -7.30 -1.09 -0.45
C TYR A 290 -7.80 -0.02 0.53
N ILE A 291 -8.66 0.92 0.11
CA ILE A 291 -9.40 1.77 1.04
C ILE A 291 -10.78 1.17 1.27
N SER A 292 -11.11 0.86 2.52
CA SER A 292 -12.46 0.36 2.83
C SER A 292 -13.55 1.38 2.46
N PRO A 293 -14.74 0.93 2.00
CA PRO A 293 -15.82 1.83 1.59
C PRO A 293 -16.23 2.86 2.65
N LEU A 294 -16.10 2.51 3.94
CA LEU A 294 -16.37 3.42 5.05
C LEU A 294 -15.38 4.59 5.08
N ASN A 295 -14.10 4.33 4.85
CA ASN A 295 -13.07 5.36 4.82
C ASN A 295 -13.16 6.23 3.57
N VAL A 296 -13.50 5.64 2.41
CA VAL A 296 -13.84 6.41 1.19
C VAL A 296 -14.91 7.46 1.48
N LYS A 297 -15.98 7.06 2.17
CA LYS A 297 -17.06 7.97 2.55
C LYS A 297 -16.60 9.06 3.54
N LYS A 298 -15.82 8.70 4.56
CA LYS A 298 -15.27 9.66 5.55
C LYS A 298 -14.36 10.70 4.90
N MET A 299 -13.66 10.33 3.83
CA MET A 299 -12.81 11.22 3.04
C MET A 299 -13.57 11.98 1.95
N ASN A 300 -14.91 11.90 1.90
CA ASN A 300 -15.74 12.56 0.90
C ASN A 300 -15.36 12.22 -0.56
N LEU A 301 -14.87 10.99 -0.76
CA LEU A 301 -14.57 10.42 -2.07
C LEU A 301 -15.76 9.62 -2.59
N ALA A 302 -15.90 9.58 -3.92
CA ALA A 302 -16.93 8.79 -4.58
C ALA A 302 -16.38 8.24 -5.91
N GLN A 303 -16.44 6.91 -6.08
CA GLN A 303 -16.00 6.24 -7.30
C GLN A 303 -16.75 6.81 -8.52
N GLY A 304 -16.04 7.07 -9.62
CA GLY A 304 -16.66 7.58 -10.84
C GLY A 304 -16.99 9.08 -10.82
N ARG A 305 -16.69 9.80 -9.72
CA ARG A 305 -16.83 11.26 -9.69
C ARG A 305 -15.81 11.91 -10.61
N ARG A 306 -16.26 12.84 -11.44
CA ARG A 306 -15.42 13.59 -12.37
C ARG A 306 -14.94 14.90 -11.76
N TYR A 307 -13.65 15.16 -11.90
CA TYR A 307 -13.00 16.41 -11.50
C TYR A 307 -12.43 17.13 -12.73
N SER A 308 -12.22 18.45 -12.59
CA SER A 308 -11.61 19.25 -13.65
C SER A 308 -10.10 19.20 -13.50
N ILE A 309 -9.42 18.51 -14.41
CA ILE A 309 -7.97 18.47 -14.50
C ILE A 309 -7.57 19.25 -15.75
N PRO A 310 -6.57 20.15 -15.69
CA PRO A 310 -6.10 20.87 -16.86
C PRO A 310 -5.68 19.89 -17.98
N PRO A 311 -6.28 20.01 -19.18
CA PRO A 311 -6.08 19.03 -20.24
C PRO A 311 -4.70 19.19 -20.88
N SER A 312 -3.86 18.16 -20.78
CA SER A 312 -2.61 18.05 -21.54
C SER A 312 -2.36 16.61 -21.97
N ASN A 313 -1.80 16.43 -23.17
CA ASN A 313 -1.35 15.12 -23.64
C ASN A 313 -0.18 14.58 -22.82
N GLY A 314 0.70 15.47 -22.34
CA GLY A 314 1.79 15.11 -21.41
C GLY A 314 1.21 14.57 -20.10
N ARG A 315 0.27 15.32 -19.51
CA ARG A 315 -0.41 14.93 -18.27
C ARG A 315 -1.14 13.59 -18.36
N LYS A 316 -1.83 13.31 -19.48
CA LYS A 316 -2.48 12.01 -19.74
C LYS A 316 -1.48 10.85 -19.80
N SER A 317 -0.30 11.09 -20.37
CA SER A 317 0.77 10.09 -20.44
C SER A 317 1.29 9.76 -19.03
N TYR A 318 1.47 10.77 -18.17
CA TYR A 318 1.83 10.55 -16.78
C TYR A 318 0.71 9.87 -15.98
N LEU A 319 -0.56 10.24 -16.18
CA LEU A 319 -1.68 9.58 -15.51
C LEU A 319 -1.80 8.11 -15.90
N THR A 320 -1.53 7.78 -17.17
CA THR A 320 -1.42 6.38 -17.62
C THR A 320 -0.33 5.64 -16.83
N TYR A 321 0.88 6.21 -16.73
CA TYR A 321 1.95 5.64 -15.91
C TYR A 321 1.52 5.42 -14.46
N HIS A 322 0.85 6.42 -13.86
CA HIS A 322 0.35 6.33 -12.50
C HIS A 322 -0.66 5.18 -12.34
N ARG A 323 -1.63 5.03 -13.26
CA ARG A 323 -2.62 3.92 -13.25
C ARG A 323 -1.99 2.53 -13.45
N GLU A 324 -0.89 2.44 -14.19
CA GLU A 324 -0.23 1.18 -14.51
C GLU A 324 0.76 0.73 -13.43
N HIS A 325 1.45 1.67 -12.80
CA HIS A 325 2.59 1.37 -11.94
C HIS A 325 2.43 1.77 -10.48
N ILE A 326 1.60 2.77 -10.19
CA ILE A 326 1.47 3.34 -8.84
C ILE A 326 0.14 2.95 -8.21
N PHE A 327 -0.94 3.03 -8.98
CA PHE A 327 -2.29 2.75 -8.51
C PHE A 327 -2.43 1.29 -8.05
N LYS A 328 -2.90 1.11 -6.81
CA LYS A 328 -3.12 -0.21 -6.20
C LYS A 328 -4.47 -0.74 -6.66
N LYS A 329 -4.44 -1.76 -7.51
CA LYS A 329 -5.62 -2.34 -8.18
C LYS A 329 -6.41 -3.31 -7.31
#